data_AF-B5XD39-F1
#
_entry.id   AF-B5XD39-F1
#
_cell.length_a   1.000
_cell.length_b   1.000
_cell.length_c   1.000
_cell.angle_alpha   90.00
_cell.angle_beta   90.00
_cell.angle_gamma   90.00
#
_symmetry.space_group_name_H-M   'P 1'
#
loop_
_entity.id
_entity.type
_entity.pdbx_description
1 polymer ?
#
loop_
_entity_poly.entity_id
_entity_poly.type
_entity_poly.pdbx_seq_one_letter_code
_entity_poly.pdbx_strand_id
1 'polypeptide(L)'
;MRHAHKIDVKNQLIDKTIRIAARYRAGVTKHRTRSSQTTAGTMSSRRAAISLYRRSLKLALDWAVQHQLWRGQALYIRSLFEANRNIADSRQQRALLSETEKLLDTWKHPDPYVPPTAPGGSKYERNLPSPILDPPSHQVNRH
;
A
#
# COMPACT_ATOMS: atom_id res chain seq x y z
N MET A 1 19.16 -22.87 -21.86
CA MET A 1 18.03 -23.35 -21.04
C MET A 1 18.06 -22.85 -19.58
N ARG A 2 18.20 -21.53 -19.33
CA ARG A 2 18.27 -20.95 -17.96
C ARG A 2 17.36 -19.73 -17.74
N HIS A 3 16.45 -19.47 -18.69
CA HIS A 3 15.56 -18.30 -18.65
C HIS A 3 14.12 -18.63 -18.22
N ALA A 4 13.72 -19.91 -18.27
CA ALA A 4 12.36 -20.34 -17.91
C ALA A 4 12.15 -20.52 -16.39
N HIS A 5 13.19 -20.91 -15.64
CA HIS A 5 13.09 -21.20 -14.19
C HIS A 5 12.87 -19.97 -13.29
N LYS A 6 13.10 -18.74 -13.78
CA LYS A 6 12.85 -17.49 -13.02
C LYS A 6 11.41 -16.97 -13.13
N ILE A 7 10.62 -17.52 -14.05
CA ILE A 7 9.22 -17.15 -14.24
C ILE A 7 8.32 -17.97 -13.31
N ASP A 8 8.76 -19.17 -12.91
CA ASP A 8 7.96 -20.13 -12.13
C ASP A 8 7.85 -19.78 -10.63
N VAL A 9 8.77 -18.98 -10.09
CA VAL A 9 8.64 -18.40 -8.73
C VAL A 9 7.62 -17.24 -8.71
N LYS A 10 7.38 -16.59 -9.86
CA LYS A 10 6.59 -15.35 -9.98
C LYS A 10 5.07 -15.56 -9.99
N ASN A 11 4.60 -16.79 -10.21
CA ASN A 11 3.19 -17.15 -10.07
C ASN A 11 2.85 -17.82 -8.72
N GLN A 12 3.85 -18.29 -7.95
CA GLN A 12 3.62 -18.80 -6.60
C GLN A 12 3.34 -17.70 -5.56
N LEU A 13 3.63 -16.44 -5.90
CA LEU A 13 3.57 -15.27 -5.01
C LEU A 13 2.15 -14.78 -4.71
N ILE A 14 1.18 -15.21 -5.50
CA ILE A 14 -0.22 -14.79 -5.40
C ILE A 14 -1.11 -15.98 -4.99
N ASP A 15 -0.77 -17.20 -5.42
CA ASP A 15 -1.56 -18.41 -5.18
C ASP A 15 -1.49 -18.95 -3.72
N LYS A 16 -0.40 -18.67 -2.97
CA LYS A 16 -0.29 -19.11 -1.57
C LYS A 16 -1.06 -18.21 -0.59
N THR A 17 -1.29 -16.95 -0.93
CA THR A 17 -2.03 -15.97 -0.11
C THR A 17 -3.54 -16.28 -0.09
N ILE A 18 -4.06 -16.93 -1.14
CA ILE A 18 -5.47 -17.36 -1.24
C ILE A 18 -5.80 -18.55 -0.33
N ARG A 19 -4.83 -19.41 0.00
CA ARG A 19 -5.06 -20.58 0.89
C ARG A 19 -5.42 -20.18 2.33
N ILE A 20 -5.12 -18.95 2.76
CA ILE A 20 -5.53 -18.43 4.07
C ILE A 20 -6.95 -17.86 4.02
N ALA A 21 -7.34 -17.17 2.94
CA ALA A 21 -8.70 -16.67 2.75
C ALA A 21 -9.74 -17.81 2.59
N ALA A 22 -9.35 -18.93 1.98
CA ALA A 22 -10.22 -20.10 1.81
C ALA A 22 -10.44 -20.92 3.09
N ARG A 23 -9.62 -20.74 4.14
CA ARG A 23 -9.73 -21.50 5.40
C ARG A 23 -10.79 -20.98 6.38
N TYR A 24 -11.35 -19.79 6.15
CA TYR A 24 -12.31 -19.16 7.07
C TYR A 24 -13.79 -19.36 6.69
N ARG A 25 -14.12 -20.42 5.93
CA ARG A 25 -15.51 -20.89 5.79
C ARG A 25 -15.96 -21.85 6.90
N ALA A 26 -15.06 -22.22 7.83
CA ALA A 26 -15.37 -23.16 8.90
C ALA A 26 -14.98 -22.59 10.27
N GLY A 27 -15.99 -22.11 11.00
CA GLY A 27 -16.08 -22.15 12.45
C GLY A 27 -15.03 -21.39 13.27
N VAL A 28 -15.40 -20.22 13.80
CA VAL A 28 -14.82 -19.72 15.05
C VAL A 28 -15.94 -19.29 15.99
N THR A 29 -16.12 -20.09 17.04
CA THR A 29 -16.97 -19.84 18.19
C THR A 29 -16.38 -18.73 19.06
N LYS A 30 -17.26 -17.86 19.57
CA LYS A 30 -16.93 -16.63 20.30
C LYS A 30 -16.42 -16.94 21.71
N HIS A 31 -15.26 -16.38 22.06
CA HIS A 31 -14.98 -16.00 23.44
C HIS A 31 -14.68 -14.50 23.53
N ARG A 32 -15.45 -13.83 24.40
CA ARG A 32 -15.55 -12.38 24.56
C ARG A 32 -14.65 -11.94 25.71
N THR A 33 -13.53 -11.29 25.40
CA THR A 33 -12.80 -10.45 26.36
C THR A 33 -12.96 -8.98 25.93
N ARG A 34 -13.37 -8.14 26.88
CA ARG A 34 -13.53 -6.69 26.70
C ARG A 34 -12.17 -6.03 26.93
N SER A 35 -11.56 -5.47 25.88
CA SER A 35 -10.40 -4.58 26.01
C SER A 35 -10.81 -3.13 25.69
N SER A 36 -10.37 -2.22 26.54
CA SER A 36 -10.60 -0.79 26.57
C SER A 36 -10.07 -0.09 25.30
N GLN A 37 -10.86 0.79 24.68
CA GLN A 37 -10.46 1.57 23.50
C GLN A 37 -9.88 2.92 23.93
N THR A 38 -8.57 3.10 23.77
CA THR A 38 -7.92 4.42 23.68
C THR A 38 -8.11 4.98 22.27
N THR A 39 -8.77 6.13 22.14
CA THR A 39 -9.09 6.80 20.86
C THR A 39 -7.90 7.61 20.34
N ALA A 40 -6.93 6.94 19.74
CA ALA A 40 -6.00 7.57 18.80
C ALA A 40 -6.69 7.70 17.44
N GLY A 41 -6.62 8.88 16.80
CA GLY A 41 -7.42 9.32 15.64
C GLY A 41 -7.81 8.20 14.67
N THR A 42 -9.05 7.73 14.78
CA THR A 42 -9.57 6.60 14.02
C THR A 42 -9.68 6.98 12.54
N MET A 43 -8.66 6.66 11.74
CA MET A 43 -8.78 6.67 10.29
C MET A 43 -10.03 5.85 9.91
N SER A 44 -10.95 6.47 9.17
CA SER A 44 -12.13 5.77 8.64
C SER A 44 -11.68 4.48 7.93
N SER A 45 -12.32 3.35 8.21
CA SER A 45 -11.96 2.05 7.62
C SER A 45 -11.92 2.10 6.09
N ARG A 46 -12.76 2.95 5.48
CA ARG A 46 -12.73 3.25 4.05
C ARG A 46 -11.43 3.92 3.59
N ARG A 47 -10.94 4.94 4.32
CA ARG A 47 -9.67 5.61 4.00
C ARG A 47 -8.50 4.64 4.14
N ALA A 48 -8.51 3.81 5.18
CA ALA A 48 -7.52 2.76 5.38
C ALA A 48 -7.52 1.76 4.20
N ALA A 49 -8.70 1.27 3.81
CA ALA A 49 -8.83 0.34 2.67
C ALA A 49 -8.36 0.95 1.34
N ILE A 50 -8.70 2.22 1.06
CA ILE A 50 -8.24 2.92 -0.16
C ILE A 50 -6.71 3.10 -0.15
N SER A 51 -6.13 3.51 0.98
CA SER A 51 -4.68 3.63 1.13
C SER A 51 -4.00 2.29 0.90
N LEU A 52 -4.53 1.22 1.50
CA LEU A 52 -4.02 -0.12 1.37
C LEU A 52 -4.09 -0.62 -0.07
N TYR A 53 -5.21 -0.42 -0.75
CA TYR A 53 -5.38 -0.75 -2.17
C TYR A 53 -4.33 -0.07 -3.07
N ARG A 54 -4.11 1.25 -2.88
CA ARG A 54 -3.08 1.99 -3.64
C ARG A 54 -1.68 1.43 -3.39
N ARG A 55 -1.35 1.12 -2.13
CA ARG A 55 -0.06 0.51 -1.76
C ARG A 55 0.10 -0.87 -2.37
N SER A 56 -0.95 -1.70 -2.39
CA SER A 56 -0.92 -3.03 -3.02
C SER A 56 -0.64 -2.94 -4.52
N LEU A 57 -1.28 -2.01 -5.23
CA LEU A 57 -1.03 -1.80 -6.67
C LEU A 57 0.39 -1.30 -6.95
N LYS A 58 0.88 -0.37 -6.12
CA LYS A 58 2.25 0.16 -6.23
C LYS A 58 3.28 -0.94 -5.98
N LEU A 59 3.09 -1.76 -4.95
CA LEU A 59 3.98 -2.89 -4.65
C LEU A 59 4.00 -3.90 -5.81
N ALA A 60 2.85 -4.23 -6.37
CA ALA A 60 2.78 -5.10 -7.55
C ALA A 60 3.52 -4.49 -8.75
N LEU A 61 3.45 -3.16 -8.93
CA LEU A 61 4.19 -2.46 -9.98
C LEU A 61 5.70 -2.50 -9.74
N ASP A 62 6.15 -2.35 -8.50
CA ASP A 62 7.57 -2.36 -8.14
C ASP A 62 8.25 -3.69 -8.47
N TRP A 63 7.54 -4.81 -8.33
CA TRP A 63 8.05 -6.12 -8.72
C TRP A 63 7.90 -6.42 -10.22
N ALA A 64 7.00 -5.72 -10.92
CA ALA A 64 6.67 -6.02 -12.30
C ALA A 64 7.59 -5.28 -13.28
N VAL A 65 8.48 -6.02 -13.93
CA VAL A 65 9.34 -5.48 -15.00
C VAL A 65 8.52 -5.14 -16.26
N GLN A 66 7.46 -5.90 -16.55
CA GLN A 66 6.64 -5.73 -17.76
C GLN A 66 5.21 -5.30 -17.41
N HIS A 67 4.71 -4.29 -18.11
CA HIS A 67 3.40 -3.69 -17.82
C HIS A 67 2.21 -4.61 -18.12
N GLN A 68 2.33 -5.55 -19.07
CA GLN A 68 1.23 -6.49 -19.36
C GLN A 68 0.99 -7.48 -18.22
N LEU A 69 2.07 -7.97 -17.59
CA LEU A 69 1.99 -8.83 -16.41
C LEU A 69 1.36 -8.06 -15.24
N TRP A 70 1.79 -6.82 -15.03
CA TRP A 70 1.23 -5.96 -13.98
C TRP A 70 -0.28 -5.74 -14.14
N ARG A 71 -0.78 -5.54 -15.37
CA ARG A 71 -2.23 -5.35 -15.61
C ARG A 71 -3.06 -6.55 -15.15
N GLY A 72 -2.60 -7.77 -15.43
CA GLY A 72 -3.26 -8.99 -14.96
C GLY A 72 -3.29 -9.06 -13.43
N GLN A 73 -2.15 -8.77 -12.79
CA GLN A 73 -2.05 -8.71 -11.33
C GLN A 73 -2.94 -7.61 -10.72
N ALA A 74 -3.01 -6.43 -11.34
CA ALA A 74 -3.82 -5.31 -10.85
C ALA A 74 -5.32 -5.64 -10.88
N LEU A 75 -5.81 -6.29 -11.94
CA LEU A 75 -7.20 -6.78 -12.01
C LEU A 75 -7.50 -7.82 -10.94
N TYR A 76 -6.55 -8.71 -10.70
CA TYR A 76 -6.67 -9.71 -9.64
C TYR A 76 -6.69 -9.07 -8.24
N ILE A 77 -5.80 -8.11 -7.95
CA ILE A 77 -5.84 -7.35 -6.68
C ILE A 77 -7.19 -6.65 -6.53
N ARG A 78 -7.72 -6.05 -7.59
CA ARG A 78 -9.04 -5.43 -7.57
C ARG A 78 -10.14 -6.42 -7.21
N SER A 79 -10.14 -7.62 -7.80
CA SER A 79 -11.18 -8.63 -7.52
C SER A 79 -11.17 -9.06 -6.05
N LEU A 80 -10.00 -9.17 -5.41
CA LEU A 80 -9.87 -9.46 -3.98
C LEU A 80 -10.52 -8.37 -3.10
N PHE A 81 -10.33 -7.10 -3.45
CA PHE A 81 -10.93 -5.99 -2.70
C PHE A 81 -12.44 -5.90 -2.92
N GLU A 82 -12.91 -6.11 -4.16
CA GLU A 82 -14.36 -6.11 -4.46
C GLU A 82 -15.08 -7.26 -3.75
N ALA A 83 -14.47 -8.45 -3.67
CA ALA A 83 -15.02 -9.60 -2.95
C ALA A 83 -15.27 -9.31 -1.45
N ASN A 84 -14.47 -8.41 -0.85
CA ASN A 84 -14.53 -8.07 0.57
C ASN A 84 -15.21 -6.71 0.84
N ARG A 85 -15.80 -6.08 -0.18
CA ARG A 85 -16.35 -4.71 -0.11
C ARG A 85 -17.54 -4.56 0.84
N ASN A 86 -18.36 -5.60 0.98
CA ASN A 86 -19.66 -5.56 1.67
C ASN A 86 -19.63 -6.14 3.09
N ILE A 87 -18.46 -6.25 3.72
CA ILE A 87 -18.34 -6.76 5.09
C ILE A 87 -18.86 -5.71 6.07
N ALA A 88 -19.94 -6.02 6.79
CA ALA A 88 -20.56 -5.09 7.75
C ALA A 88 -19.87 -5.08 9.13
N ASP A 89 -19.27 -6.20 9.54
CA ASP A 89 -18.64 -6.30 10.87
C ASP A 89 -17.31 -5.52 10.91
N SER A 90 -17.28 -4.46 11.72
CA SER A 90 -16.10 -3.62 11.94
C SER A 90 -14.89 -4.38 12.51
N ARG A 91 -15.10 -5.49 13.23
CA ARG A 91 -13.99 -6.31 13.76
C ARG A 91 -13.33 -7.09 12.64
N GLN A 92 -14.14 -7.71 11.78
CA GLN A 92 -13.66 -8.42 10.59
C GLN A 92 -12.94 -7.48 9.63
N GLN A 93 -13.47 -6.28 9.38
CA GLN A 93 -12.79 -5.27 8.56
C GLN A 93 -11.38 -4.97 9.09
N ARG A 94 -11.23 -4.73 10.40
CA ARG A 94 -9.93 -4.45 11.01
C ARG A 94 -8.98 -5.63 10.92
N ALA A 95 -9.47 -6.85 11.13
CA ALA A 95 -8.68 -8.07 11.01
C ALA A 95 -8.11 -8.22 9.59
N LEU A 96 -8.96 -8.08 8.56
CA LEU A 96 -8.54 -8.16 7.16
C LEU A 96 -7.54 -7.06 6.78
N LEU A 97 -7.76 -5.83 7.25
CA LEU A 97 -6.81 -4.74 7.02
C LEU A 97 -5.46 -5.05 7.69
N SER A 98 -5.44 -5.54 8.93
CA SER A 98 -4.19 -5.90 9.62
C SER A 98 -3.46 -7.06 8.95
N GLU A 99 -4.17 -8.09 8.51
CA GLU A 99 -3.59 -9.22 7.80
C GLU A 99 -2.99 -8.80 6.46
N THR A 100 -3.72 -7.98 5.70
CA THR A 100 -3.21 -7.45 4.43
C THR A 100 -2.02 -6.52 4.62
N GLU A 101 -1.95 -5.74 5.70
CA GLU A 101 -0.74 -4.96 6.03
C GLU A 101 0.47 -5.83 6.32
N LYS A 102 0.31 -6.91 7.09
CA LYS A 102 1.40 -7.87 7.36
C LYS A 102 1.92 -8.50 6.07
N LEU A 103 1.00 -8.84 5.16
CA LEU A 103 1.36 -9.38 3.85
C LEU A 103 2.13 -8.36 3.03
N LEU A 104 1.66 -7.11 2.94
CA LEU A 104 2.38 -6.07 2.22
C LEU A 104 3.77 -5.82 2.80
N ASP A 105 3.93 -5.87 4.12
CA ASP A 105 5.21 -5.66 4.79
C ASP A 105 6.22 -6.77 4.48
N THR A 106 5.76 -8.03 4.53
CA THR A 106 6.58 -9.22 4.21
C THR A 106 7.14 -9.17 2.79
N TRP A 107 6.37 -8.63 1.84
CA TRP A 107 6.68 -8.67 0.41
C TRP A 107 7.20 -7.34 -0.15
N LYS A 108 7.59 -6.39 0.71
CA LYS A 108 8.16 -5.11 0.28
C LYS A 108 9.35 -5.33 -0.67
N HIS A 109 9.36 -4.58 -1.76
CA HIS A 109 10.52 -4.54 -2.65
C HIS A 109 11.69 -3.86 -1.91
N PRO A 110 12.92 -4.42 -1.93
CA PRO A 110 14.06 -3.83 -1.22
C PRO A 110 14.49 -2.46 -1.78
N ASP A 111 14.28 -2.24 -3.08
CA ASP A 111 14.59 -0.99 -3.78
C ASP A 111 13.39 -0.53 -4.64
N PRO A 112 12.34 0.06 -4.04
CA PRO A 112 11.10 0.37 -4.76
C PRO A 112 11.31 1.51 -5.76
N TYR A 113 10.53 1.55 -6.84
CA TYR A 113 10.62 2.65 -7.81
C TYR A 113 10.17 3.97 -7.17
N VAL A 114 11.07 4.96 -7.20
CA VAL A 114 10.83 6.34 -6.78
C VAL A 114 10.87 7.25 -8.02
N PRO A 115 9.85 8.09 -8.26
CA PRO A 115 9.88 9.07 -9.34
C PRO A 115 11.11 9.99 -9.20
N PRO A 116 11.79 10.36 -10.29
CA PRO A 116 13.07 11.08 -10.18
C PRO A 116 13.00 12.37 -9.37
N THR A 117 11.90 13.12 -9.44
CA THR A 117 11.73 14.41 -8.75
C THR A 117 11.06 14.30 -7.38
N ALA A 118 10.58 13.12 -6.99
CA ALA A 118 10.00 12.92 -5.67
C ALA A 118 11.11 12.86 -4.61
N PRO A 119 10.79 13.08 -3.32
CA PRO A 119 11.74 12.86 -2.24
C PRO A 119 12.38 11.47 -2.32
N GLY A 120 13.72 11.42 -2.28
CA GLY A 120 14.50 10.19 -2.45
C GLY A 120 14.73 9.76 -3.91
N GLY A 121 14.25 10.51 -4.89
CA GLY A 121 14.51 10.26 -6.31
C GLY A 121 15.85 10.85 -6.79
N SER A 122 16.35 10.34 -7.92
CA SER A 122 17.66 10.72 -8.48
C SER A 122 17.78 12.18 -8.95
N LYS A 123 16.66 12.89 -9.11
CA LYS A 123 16.58 14.30 -9.51
C LYS A 123 16.01 15.19 -8.41
N TYR A 124 15.81 14.67 -7.20
CA TYR A 124 15.33 15.44 -6.06
C TYR A 124 16.32 16.56 -5.73
N GLU A 125 15.81 17.77 -5.50
CA GLU A 125 16.58 18.97 -5.09
C GLU A 125 17.75 19.38 -6.01
N ARG A 126 17.84 18.83 -7.23
CA ARG A 126 18.94 19.17 -8.16
C ARG A 126 18.97 20.62 -8.61
N ASN A 127 17.79 21.27 -8.71
CA ASN A 127 17.61 22.62 -9.24
C ASN A 127 16.67 23.45 -8.34
N LEU A 128 16.98 23.55 -7.04
CA LEU A 128 16.23 24.43 -6.15
C LEU A 128 16.50 25.90 -6.52
N PRO A 129 15.47 26.77 -6.56
CA PRO A 129 15.71 28.20 -6.69
C PRO A 129 16.48 28.69 -5.47
N SER A 130 17.45 29.58 -5.68
CA SER A 130 18.18 30.21 -4.59
C SER A 130 17.21 30.87 -3.60
N PRO A 131 17.42 30.73 -2.28
CA PRO A 131 16.64 31.47 -1.30
C PRO A 131 16.73 32.97 -1.56
N ILE A 132 15.62 33.68 -1.43
CA ILE A 132 15.61 35.15 -1.51
C ILE A 132 16.30 35.67 -0.25
N LEU A 133 17.48 36.26 -0.41
CA LEU A 133 18.25 36.87 0.67
C LEU A 133 17.98 38.37 0.81
N ASP A 134 17.15 38.94 -0.07
CA ASP A 134 16.89 40.38 -0.07
C ASP A 134 16.23 40.80 1.25
N PRO A 135 16.76 41.85 1.91
CA PRO A 135 16.15 42.36 3.11
C PRO A 135 14.72 42.86 2.81
N PRO A 136 13.78 42.75 3.77
CA PRO A 136 12.43 43.27 3.60
C PRO A 136 12.48 44.74 3.19
N SER A 137 11.66 45.14 2.21
CA SER A 137 11.68 46.49 1.66
C SER A 137 11.46 47.51 2.78
N HIS A 138 12.44 48.40 2.98
CA HIS A 138 12.33 49.49 3.93
C HIS A 138 11.22 50.42 3.42
N GLN A 139 10.10 50.50 4.13
CA GLN A 139 9.05 51.47 3.80
C GLN A 139 9.63 52.87 4.03
N VAL A 140 10.09 53.50 2.96
CA VAL A 140 10.49 54.91 2.99
C VAL A 140 9.21 55.71 3.22
N ASN A 141 8.95 56.10 4.47
CA ASN A 141 7.92 57.05 4.82
C ASN A 141 8.25 58.38 4.11
N ARG A 142 7.59 58.62 2.97
CA ARG A 142 7.62 59.93 2.33
C ARG A 142 6.81 60.88 3.20
N HIS A 143 7.53 61.75 3.92
CA HIS A 143 6.97 62.90 4.61
C HIS A 143 6.63 64.00 3.61
#